data_AF-A0A428NRK4-F1
#
_entry.id   AF-A0A428NRK4-F1
#
_cell.length_a   1.000
_cell.length_b   1.000
_cell.length_c   1.000
_cell.angle_alpha   90.00
_cell.angle_beta   90.00
_cell.angle_gamma   90.00
#
_symmetry.space_group_name_H-M   'P 1'
#
loop_
_entity.id
_entity.type
_entity.pdbx_description
1 polymer ?
#
loop_
_entity_poly.entity_id
_entity_poly.type
_entity_poly.pdbx_seq_one_letter_code
_entity_poly.pdbx_strand_id
1 'polypeptide(L)'
;MTIPDVILETYSSGTGDHTTVSNFFDIQWRQYVTTQDAVLNNGSAYLVGAYRNVQSLVLNNATEVVEGLVVDSIKGGVGFRNHTVPPGFSYGVTWEEDLLFVEPETVCVDTNLTLDYTVISANGTTISDVVLTDRGGFINLNQTFPEPDYGNPQVNPDLHGRAYTAAWLHNVYTALYLNVTNPRNQTTGALPWRYLNSVMNQTFLRGESSWRSTSVADFDSLVITTKFSDYLGSMEGYTNASNPGVNTNIFGINQENYTEIHDWCSNPSRFPANITNILVGCGLMRGVPHRQDPGTPFVFETGSKWSQKLFACASAVKATIKTVSLTYNRTDGWFQTLAVTDIQDKQYTDERSMPLWGVEETGNRYRVSDLNPIWGLVSPAYQESAN
;
A
#
# COMPACT_ATOMS: atom_id res chain seq x y z
N MET A 1 -17.19 -7.63 19.48
CA MET A 1 -17.31 -6.19 19.78
C MET A 1 -18.42 -5.66 18.90
N THR A 2 -19.46 -5.10 19.49
CA THR A 2 -20.55 -4.43 18.76
C THR A 2 -20.25 -2.94 18.76
N ILE A 3 -20.36 -2.32 17.58
CA ILE A 3 -20.20 -0.87 17.43
C ILE A 3 -21.42 -0.22 18.10
N PRO A 4 -21.25 0.82 18.94
CA PRO A 4 -22.37 1.49 19.57
C PRO A 4 -23.35 2.06 18.54
N ASP A 5 -24.66 1.91 18.78
CA ASP A 5 -25.71 2.32 17.84
C ASP A 5 -25.58 3.80 17.45
N VAL A 6 -25.21 4.68 18.40
CA VAL A 6 -24.99 6.11 18.14
C VAL A 6 -23.91 6.37 17.09
N ILE A 7 -22.84 5.57 17.08
CA ILE A 7 -21.74 5.70 16.12
C ILE A 7 -22.23 5.20 14.75
N LEU A 8 -22.90 4.05 14.71
CA LEU A 8 -23.46 3.50 13.48
C LEU A 8 -24.47 4.46 12.84
N GLU A 9 -25.40 4.99 13.63
CA GLU A 9 -26.42 5.96 13.20
C GLU A 9 -25.78 7.25 12.67
N THR A 10 -24.79 7.78 13.39
CA THR A 10 -24.11 9.03 13.00
C THR A 10 -23.44 8.88 11.64
N TYR A 11 -22.56 7.89 11.49
CA TYR A 11 -21.75 7.70 10.28
C TYR A 11 -22.48 7.02 9.13
N SER A 12 -23.76 6.65 9.32
CA SER A 12 -24.67 6.19 8.26
C SER A 12 -25.81 7.18 7.97
N SER A 13 -25.89 8.30 8.70
CA SER A 13 -27.00 9.24 8.56
C SER A 13 -27.03 9.95 7.20
N GLY A 14 -25.89 10.05 6.52
CA GLY A 14 -25.78 10.63 5.18
C GLY A 14 -26.25 9.72 4.04
N THR A 15 -26.53 8.44 4.31
CA THR A 15 -27.01 7.46 3.32
C THR A 15 -28.49 7.09 3.51
N GLY A 16 -29.24 7.91 4.26
CA GLY A 16 -30.67 7.69 4.55
C GLY A 16 -31.62 7.84 3.35
N ASP A 17 -32.93 7.69 3.61
CA ASP A 17 -34.05 7.57 2.65
C ASP A 17 -33.81 8.10 1.22
N HIS A 18 -33.90 7.18 0.24
CA HIS A 18 -33.85 7.40 -1.23
C HIS A 18 -32.46 7.58 -1.87
N THR A 19 -31.36 7.27 -1.18
CA THR A 19 -30.03 7.19 -1.82
C THR A 19 -29.69 5.77 -2.29
N THR A 20 -28.87 5.66 -3.33
CA THR A 20 -28.28 4.39 -3.79
C THR A 20 -26.88 4.15 -3.21
N VAL A 21 -26.36 5.11 -2.45
CA VAL A 21 -25.00 5.10 -1.92
C VAL A 21 -24.94 4.18 -0.71
N SER A 22 -24.18 3.09 -0.83
CA SER A 22 -23.90 2.19 0.30
C SER A 22 -22.78 2.71 1.19
N ASN A 23 -22.85 2.36 2.47
CA ASN A 23 -21.82 2.64 3.46
C ASN A 23 -20.91 1.42 3.68
N PHE A 24 -19.71 1.61 4.24
CA PHE A 24 -18.82 0.48 4.55
C PHE A 24 -19.40 -0.44 5.64
N PHE A 25 -20.35 0.04 6.47
CA PHE A 25 -21.13 -0.79 7.39
C PHE A 25 -22.06 -1.79 6.69
N ASP A 26 -22.40 -1.55 5.42
CA ASP A 26 -23.26 -2.46 4.64
C ASP A 26 -22.49 -3.68 4.13
N ILE A 27 -21.16 -3.72 4.29
CA ILE A 27 -20.32 -4.85 3.90
C ILE A 27 -20.63 -6.05 4.80
N GLN A 28 -21.10 -7.14 4.20
CA GLN A 28 -21.39 -8.39 4.90
C GLN A 28 -20.28 -9.41 4.72
N TRP A 29 -19.90 -10.07 5.81
CA TRP A 29 -18.92 -11.16 5.78
C TRP A 29 -19.59 -12.51 5.57
N ARG A 30 -19.01 -13.33 4.69
CA ARG A 30 -19.43 -14.72 4.46
C ARG A 30 -18.97 -15.69 5.54
N GLN A 31 -17.86 -15.36 6.18
CA GLN A 31 -17.24 -16.17 7.22
C GLN A 31 -16.82 -15.28 8.37
N TYR A 32 -16.90 -15.83 9.57
CA TYR A 32 -16.47 -15.17 10.79
C TYR A 32 -15.52 -16.10 11.55
N VAL A 33 -14.56 -15.50 12.24
CA VAL A 33 -13.65 -16.20 13.16
C VAL A 33 -13.59 -15.43 14.48
N THR A 34 -13.11 -16.09 15.52
CA THR A 34 -12.81 -15.41 16.79
C THR A 34 -11.32 -15.05 16.84
N THR A 35 -11.03 -13.84 17.30
CA THR A 35 -9.67 -13.38 17.59
C THR A 35 -9.58 -12.85 19.02
N GLN A 36 -8.37 -12.69 19.53
CA GLN A 36 -8.06 -12.11 20.84
C GLN A 36 -6.97 -11.07 20.67
N ASP A 37 -7.13 -9.92 21.32
CA ASP A 37 -6.14 -8.86 21.40
C ASP A 37 -6.06 -8.40 22.86
N ALA A 38 -4.84 -8.21 23.38
CA ALA A 38 -4.64 -7.91 24.79
C ALA A 38 -5.21 -6.54 25.20
N VAL A 39 -5.31 -5.61 24.25
CA VAL A 39 -5.80 -4.24 24.44
C VAL A 39 -7.31 -4.18 24.18
N LEU A 40 -7.79 -4.85 23.12
CA LEU A 40 -9.21 -4.83 22.76
C LEU A 40 -10.02 -5.82 23.60
N ASN A 41 -11.22 -5.39 24.03
CA ASN A 41 -12.17 -6.23 24.77
C ASN A 41 -11.54 -6.90 26.03
N ASN A 42 -10.56 -6.25 26.66
CA ASN A 42 -9.86 -6.72 27.85
C ASN A 42 -9.27 -8.14 27.68
N GLY A 43 -8.70 -8.46 26.52
CA GLY A 43 -8.12 -9.77 26.23
C GLY A 43 -9.14 -10.87 25.91
N SER A 44 -10.44 -10.58 25.93
CA SER A 44 -11.49 -11.57 25.69
C SER A 44 -11.72 -11.77 24.20
N ALA A 45 -12.00 -13.02 23.81
CA ALA A 45 -12.27 -13.37 22.41
C ALA A 45 -13.45 -12.58 21.84
N TYR A 46 -13.30 -12.09 20.61
CA TYR A 46 -14.37 -11.40 19.88
C TYR A 46 -14.43 -11.84 18.43
N LEU A 47 -15.63 -11.73 17.85
CA LEU A 47 -15.89 -12.10 16.46
C LEU A 47 -15.31 -11.06 15.50
N VAL A 48 -14.65 -11.51 14.44
CA VAL A 48 -14.20 -10.70 13.31
C VAL A 48 -14.54 -11.39 12.00
N GLY A 49 -14.71 -10.59 10.94
CA GLY A 49 -14.88 -11.09 9.58
C GLY A 49 -13.64 -11.83 9.09
N ALA A 50 -13.83 -12.96 8.43
CA ALA A 50 -12.75 -13.75 7.85
C ALA A 50 -12.68 -13.56 6.34
N TYR A 51 -11.57 -13.00 5.88
CA TYR A 51 -11.30 -12.81 4.46
C TYR A 51 -10.89 -14.13 3.78
N ARG A 52 -11.56 -14.46 2.67
CA ARG A 52 -11.23 -15.60 1.80
C ARG A 52 -11.27 -15.15 0.35
N ASN A 53 -10.17 -15.32 -0.37
CA ASN A 53 -10.13 -15.11 -1.81
C ASN A 53 -10.98 -16.17 -2.52
N VAL A 54 -12.00 -15.74 -3.25
CA VAL A 54 -12.84 -16.62 -4.10
C VAL A 54 -12.42 -16.50 -5.57
N GLN A 55 -12.09 -15.29 -6.01
CA GLN A 55 -11.72 -14.97 -7.39
C GLN A 55 -10.73 -13.80 -7.41
N SER A 56 -9.85 -13.77 -8.42
CA SER A 56 -9.03 -12.59 -8.76
C SER A 56 -9.63 -11.89 -9.97
N LEU A 57 -9.80 -10.57 -9.86
CA LEU A 57 -10.28 -9.69 -10.95
C LEU A 57 -9.18 -8.75 -11.48
N VAL A 58 -7.98 -8.81 -10.90
CA VAL A 58 -6.91 -7.82 -11.08
C VAL A 58 -6.44 -7.70 -12.54
N LEU A 59 -6.55 -8.77 -13.32
CA LEU A 59 -6.05 -8.82 -14.71
C LEU A 59 -7.16 -8.76 -15.76
N ASN A 60 -8.42 -8.57 -15.35
CA ASN A 60 -9.55 -8.64 -16.26
C ASN A 60 -9.64 -7.43 -17.19
N ASN A 61 -9.06 -6.28 -16.79
CA ASN A 61 -9.07 -5.03 -17.55
C ASN A 61 -10.47 -4.65 -18.06
N ALA A 62 -11.45 -4.75 -17.16
CA ALA A 62 -12.87 -4.56 -17.40
C ALA A 62 -13.56 -3.91 -16.19
N THR A 63 -14.75 -3.36 -16.45
CA THR A 63 -15.70 -2.95 -15.41
C THR A 63 -16.72 -4.08 -15.18
N GLU A 64 -16.72 -4.66 -14.00
CA GLU A 64 -17.50 -5.87 -13.69
C GLU A 64 -18.39 -5.67 -12.47
N VAL A 65 -19.58 -6.27 -12.49
CA VAL A 65 -20.45 -6.33 -11.31
C VAL A 65 -20.26 -7.68 -10.62
N VAL A 66 -19.74 -7.66 -9.40
CA VAL A 66 -19.43 -8.86 -8.63
C VAL A 66 -19.99 -8.72 -7.23
N GLU A 67 -21.01 -9.51 -6.92
CA GLU A 67 -21.48 -9.76 -5.54
C GLU A 67 -21.54 -8.52 -4.63
N GLY A 68 -22.08 -7.40 -5.14
CA GLY A 68 -22.42 -6.22 -4.33
C GLY A 68 -21.39 -5.12 -4.53
N LEU A 69 -20.53 -5.33 -5.53
CA LEU A 69 -19.47 -4.44 -5.92
C LEU A 69 -19.56 -4.15 -7.41
N VAL A 70 -19.16 -2.94 -7.77
CA VAL A 70 -18.77 -2.57 -9.12
C VAL A 70 -17.26 -2.42 -9.10
N VAL A 71 -16.56 -3.30 -9.80
CA VAL A 71 -15.09 -3.33 -9.83
C VAL A 71 -14.62 -2.72 -11.15
N ASP A 72 -13.91 -1.61 -11.08
CA ASP A 72 -13.25 -1.00 -12.24
C ASP A 72 -11.76 -1.35 -12.19
N SER A 73 -11.38 -2.38 -12.95
CA SER A 73 -9.96 -2.77 -13.08
C SER A 73 -9.21 -1.99 -14.17
N ILE A 74 -9.88 -1.09 -14.89
CA ILE A 74 -9.29 -0.24 -15.93
C ILE A 74 -8.71 1.03 -15.30
N LYS A 75 -9.54 1.77 -14.56
CA LYS A 75 -9.11 2.99 -13.84
C LYS A 75 -8.62 2.68 -12.43
N GLY A 76 -9.04 1.54 -11.88
CA GLY A 76 -8.78 1.14 -10.49
C GLY A 76 -9.84 1.70 -9.56
N GLY A 77 -10.57 0.81 -8.87
CA GLY A 77 -11.53 1.21 -7.85
C GLY A 77 -12.59 0.15 -7.60
N VAL A 78 -13.19 0.23 -6.41
CA VAL A 78 -14.30 -0.65 -6.02
C VAL A 78 -15.46 0.19 -5.51
N GLY A 79 -16.57 0.15 -6.23
CA GLY A 79 -17.85 0.75 -5.84
C GLY A 79 -18.69 -0.21 -5.02
N PHE A 80 -19.26 0.23 -3.91
CA PHE A 80 -20.19 -0.57 -3.10
C PHE A 80 -21.62 -0.38 -3.61
N ARG A 81 -22.32 -1.49 -3.84
CA ARG A 81 -23.63 -1.52 -4.49
C ARG A 81 -24.58 -2.49 -3.79
N ASN A 82 -25.82 -2.07 -3.62
CA ASN A 82 -26.90 -2.97 -3.21
C ASN A 82 -27.40 -3.84 -4.39
N HIS A 83 -27.67 -5.12 -4.15
CA HIS A 83 -28.06 -6.12 -5.16
C HIS A 83 -29.50 -6.00 -5.69
N THR A 84 -29.98 -4.80 -5.95
CA THR A 84 -31.36 -4.60 -6.42
C THR A 84 -31.37 -4.13 -7.88
N VAL A 85 -32.25 -4.71 -8.70
CA VAL A 85 -32.63 -4.09 -9.98
C VAL A 85 -33.93 -3.33 -9.69
N PRO A 86 -34.08 -2.07 -10.13
CA PRO A 86 -35.30 -1.35 -9.84
C PRO A 86 -36.51 -2.07 -10.45
N PRO A 87 -37.62 -2.23 -9.69
CA PRO A 87 -38.78 -2.98 -10.16
C PRO A 87 -39.59 -2.20 -11.21
N GLY A 88 -40.48 -2.91 -11.92
CA GLY A 88 -41.48 -2.26 -12.80
C GLY A 88 -41.21 -2.29 -14.30
N PHE A 89 -40.14 -2.95 -14.75
CA PHE A 89 -39.81 -3.05 -16.17
C PHE A 89 -40.16 -4.42 -16.77
N SER A 90 -40.83 -4.40 -17.92
CA SER A 90 -41.23 -5.60 -18.67
C SER A 90 -40.11 -6.12 -19.61
N TYR A 91 -39.14 -5.28 -19.94
CA TYR A 91 -38.05 -5.56 -20.89
C TYR A 91 -36.68 -5.21 -20.28
N GLY A 92 -35.63 -5.16 -21.10
CA GLY A 92 -34.35 -4.59 -20.68
C GLY A 92 -34.47 -3.13 -20.28
N VAL A 93 -33.68 -2.71 -19.30
CA VAL A 93 -33.71 -1.38 -18.69
C VAL A 93 -32.30 -0.84 -18.50
N THR A 94 -32.17 0.49 -18.60
CA THR A 94 -30.98 1.24 -18.26
C THR A 94 -31.32 2.26 -17.18
N TRP A 95 -30.46 2.42 -16.19
CA TRP A 95 -30.62 3.39 -15.12
C TRP A 95 -29.27 3.82 -14.55
N GLU A 96 -29.29 4.82 -13.67
CA GLU A 96 -28.11 5.33 -12.99
C GLU A 96 -28.21 5.13 -11.48
N GLU A 97 -27.08 4.82 -10.85
CA GLU A 97 -26.92 4.75 -9.40
C GLU A 97 -25.71 5.58 -8.98
N ASP A 98 -25.85 6.34 -7.91
CA ASP A 98 -24.71 6.93 -7.22
C ASP A 98 -24.17 5.92 -6.21
N LEU A 99 -22.89 5.58 -6.33
CA LEU A 99 -22.24 4.57 -5.51
C LEU A 99 -21.00 5.16 -4.81
N LEU A 100 -20.73 4.67 -3.60
CA LEU A 100 -19.49 4.94 -2.89
C LEU A 100 -18.36 4.11 -3.51
N PHE A 101 -17.36 4.76 -4.07
CA PHE A 101 -16.12 4.16 -4.56
C PHE A 101 -14.98 4.37 -3.59
N VAL A 102 -14.17 3.32 -3.44
CA VAL A 102 -12.83 3.39 -2.83
C VAL A 102 -11.81 3.17 -3.94
N GLU A 103 -10.94 4.15 -4.14
CA GLU A 103 -9.93 4.18 -5.19
C GLU A 103 -8.53 4.27 -4.57
N PRO A 104 -7.57 3.40 -4.96
CA PRO A 104 -6.20 3.53 -4.50
C PRO A 104 -5.49 4.67 -5.24
N GLU A 105 -4.77 5.51 -4.51
CA GLU A 105 -3.85 6.49 -5.06
C GLU A 105 -2.44 6.11 -4.62
N THR A 106 -1.54 5.82 -5.57
CA THR A 106 -0.22 5.26 -5.25
C THR A 106 0.87 6.00 -6.02
N VAL A 107 1.92 6.40 -5.31
CA VAL A 107 3.11 7.02 -5.89
C VAL A 107 4.34 6.24 -5.45
N CYS A 108 5.25 5.95 -6.39
CA CYS A 108 6.49 5.24 -6.14
C CYS A 108 7.69 6.10 -6.52
N VAL A 109 8.74 6.07 -5.70
CA VAL A 109 10.01 6.76 -5.90
C VAL A 109 11.12 5.72 -6.05
N ASP A 110 11.92 5.84 -7.11
CA ASP A 110 13.09 5.00 -7.38
C ASP A 110 14.14 5.24 -6.28
N THR A 111 14.59 4.18 -5.63
CA THR A 111 15.66 4.28 -4.62
C THR A 111 17.03 4.45 -5.27
N ASN A 112 17.13 4.29 -6.58
CA ASN A 112 18.37 4.21 -7.35
C ASN A 112 19.31 3.09 -6.86
N LEU A 113 18.73 2.04 -6.28
CA LEU A 113 19.40 0.79 -5.97
C LEU A 113 18.76 -0.32 -6.80
N THR A 114 19.58 -1.24 -7.31
CA THR A 114 19.10 -2.40 -8.07
C THR A 114 19.60 -3.70 -7.49
N LEU A 115 18.79 -4.75 -7.63
CA LEU A 115 19.23 -6.12 -7.43
C LEU A 115 19.62 -6.69 -8.78
N ASP A 116 20.91 -6.95 -8.96
CA ASP A 116 21.46 -7.51 -10.18
C ASP A 116 21.83 -8.99 -9.93
N TYR A 117 21.53 -9.88 -10.86
CA TYR A 117 21.76 -11.32 -10.71
C TYR A 117 21.95 -12.03 -12.05
N THR A 118 22.49 -13.25 -11.98
CA THR A 118 22.70 -14.13 -13.15
C THR A 118 21.90 -15.42 -12.99
N VAL A 119 21.22 -15.85 -14.06
CA VAL A 119 20.54 -17.16 -14.09
C VAL A 119 21.57 -18.24 -14.37
N ILE A 120 21.71 -19.24 -13.50
CA ILE A 120 22.65 -20.35 -13.75
C ILE A 120 21.95 -21.55 -14.39
N SER A 121 20.68 -21.81 -14.02
CA SER A 121 19.94 -22.95 -14.55
C SER A 121 18.49 -22.57 -14.85
N ALA A 122 18.14 -22.50 -16.14
CA ALA A 122 16.77 -22.30 -16.60
C ALA A 122 15.87 -23.52 -16.32
N ASN A 123 16.44 -24.74 -16.42
CA ASN A 123 15.73 -26.00 -16.17
C ASN A 123 15.71 -26.43 -14.69
N GLY A 124 16.25 -25.60 -13.79
CA GLY A 124 16.38 -25.92 -12.36
C GLY A 124 16.40 -24.71 -11.43
N THR A 125 15.77 -23.59 -11.82
CA THR A 125 15.39 -22.45 -10.97
C THR A 125 16.48 -21.94 -10.02
N THR A 126 17.70 -21.71 -10.50
CA THR A 126 18.78 -21.16 -9.64
C THR A 126 19.35 -19.87 -10.21
N ILE A 127 19.42 -18.84 -9.37
CA ILE A 127 20.19 -17.62 -9.62
C ILE A 127 21.47 -17.60 -8.76
N SER A 128 22.53 -16.99 -9.27
CA SER A 128 23.74 -16.61 -8.50
C SER A 128 24.03 -15.13 -8.62
N ASP A 129 25.05 -14.72 -7.86
CA ASP A 129 25.66 -13.41 -7.96
C ASP A 129 24.63 -12.31 -7.73
N VAL A 130 23.68 -12.57 -6.81
CA VAL A 130 22.70 -11.57 -6.39
C VAL A 130 23.46 -10.49 -5.64
N VAL A 131 23.56 -9.32 -6.26
CA VAL A 131 24.26 -8.16 -5.72
C VAL A 131 23.32 -6.97 -5.65
N LEU A 132 23.51 -6.17 -4.60
CA LEU A 132 22.93 -4.83 -4.56
C LEU A 132 23.88 -3.88 -5.28
N THR A 133 23.38 -3.15 -6.28
CA THR A 133 24.17 -2.21 -7.06
C THR A 133 23.72 -0.78 -6.77
N ASP A 134 24.67 0.09 -6.41
CA ASP A 134 24.41 1.52 -6.26
C ASP A 134 24.32 2.19 -7.64
N ARG A 135 23.12 2.59 -8.07
CA ARG A 135 22.87 3.37 -9.29
C ARG A 135 22.67 4.86 -8.99
N GLY A 136 23.10 5.33 -7.81
CA GLY A 136 22.90 6.69 -7.32
C GLY A 136 22.15 6.77 -5.99
N GLY A 137 21.75 5.64 -5.42
CA GLY A 137 21.04 5.58 -4.13
C GLY A 137 21.93 5.91 -2.94
N PHE A 138 23.23 5.61 -3.00
CA PHE A 138 24.19 6.00 -1.95
C PHE A 138 25.02 7.20 -2.36
N ILE A 139 25.71 7.16 -3.51
CA ILE A 139 26.62 8.24 -3.91
C ILE A 139 25.95 9.62 -4.05
N ASN A 140 24.68 9.67 -4.44
CA ASN A 140 23.90 10.92 -4.56
C ASN A 140 22.90 11.10 -3.41
N LEU A 141 23.08 10.39 -2.30
CA LEU A 141 22.18 10.47 -1.16
C LEU A 141 22.21 11.88 -0.55
N ASN A 142 21.03 12.51 -0.48
CA ASN A 142 20.87 13.78 0.22
C ASN A 142 21.20 13.58 1.71
N GLN A 143 21.99 14.45 2.32
CA GLN A 143 22.39 14.32 3.73
C GLN A 143 21.41 15.00 4.69
N THR A 144 20.42 15.71 4.15
CA THR A 144 19.32 16.33 4.90
C THR A 144 18.11 15.41 4.88
N PHE A 145 17.50 15.21 6.06
CA PHE A 145 16.27 14.43 6.20
C PHE A 145 15.13 15.12 5.43
N PRO A 146 14.45 14.42 4.50
CA PRO A 146 13.28 14.96 3.83
C PRO A 146 12.03 14.83 4.71
N GLU A 147 11.36 15.96 4.95
CA GLU A 147 10.10 16.01 5.68
C GLU A 147 8.92 16.09 4.69
N PRO A 148 8.00 15.12 4.68
CA PRO A 148 6.74 15.22 3.94
C PRO A 148 5.84 16.34 4.49
N ASP A 149 4.96 16.86 3.64
CA ASP A 149 3.91 17.79 4.07
C ASP A 149 2.78 17.04 4.82
N TYR A 150 2.71 17.24 6.13
CA TYR A 150 1.65 16.71 6.99
C TYR A 150 0.58 17.76 7.34
N GLY A 151 0.65 18.98 6.78
CA GLY A 151 -0.15 20.11 7.25
C GLY A 151 -1.65 19.99 6.95
N ASN A 152 -2.01 19.51 5.77
CA ASN A 152 -3.40 19.26 5.39
C ASN A 152 -3.52 18.06 4.42
N PRO A 153 -3.36 16.83 4.94
CA PRO A 153 -3.28 15.64 4.10
C PRO A 153 -4.57 15.29 3.35
N GLN A 154 -5.72 15.84 3.79
CA GLN A 154 -7.00 15.67 3.09
C GLN A 154 -7.05 16.46 1.76
N VAL A 155 -6.32 17.58 1.67
CA VAL A 155 -6.23 18.41 0.45
C VAL A 155 -5.01 18.03 -0.37
N ASN A 156 -3.87 17.83 0.30
CA ASN A 156 -2.63 17.41 -0.32
C ASN A 156 -2.04 16.25 0.49
N PRO A 157 -2.25 14.99 0.07
CA PRO A 157 -1.71 13.83 0.80
C PRO A 157 -0.18 13.75 0.74
N ASP A 158 0.48 14.48 -0.18
CA ASP A 158 1.93 14.46 -0.44
C ASP A 158 2.51 13.04 -0.54
N LEU A 159 1.84 12.16 -1.31
CA LEU A 159 2.27 10.77 -1.48
C LEU A 159 3.68 10.67 -2.07
N HIS A 160 4.08 11.61 -2.92
CA HIS A 160 5.44 11.67 -3.43
C HIS A 160 6.46 12.00 -2.33
N GLY A 161 6.24 13.03 -1.51
CA GLY A 161 7.11 13.36 -0.39
C GLY A 161 7.25 12.21 0.59
N ARG A 162 6.14 11.54 0.92
CA ARG A 162 6.12 10.33 1.76
C ARG A 162 6.93 9.18 1.17
N ALA A 163 6.70 8.85 -0.10
CA ALA A 163 7.45 7.82 -0.82
C ALA A 163 8.95 8.17 -0.92
N TYR A 164 9.28 9.45 -1.12
CA TYR A 164 10.66 9.94 -1.14
C TYR A 164 11.35 9.80 0.22
N THR A 165 10.67 10.16 1.31
CA THR A 165 11.17 9.95 2.68
C THR A 165 11.39 8.47 2.98
N ALA A 166 10.49 7.59 2.52
CA ALA A 166 10.68 6.14 2.63
C ALA A 166 11.91 5.64 1.84
N ALA A 167 12.07 6.07 0.59
CA ALA A 167 13.23 5.74 -0.24
C ALA A 167 14.54 6.24 0.39
N TRP A 168 14.52 7.45 0.93
CA TRP A 168 15.65 8.06 1.61
C TRP A 168 16.04 7.25 2.84
N LEU A 169 15.11 6.97 3.75
CA LEU A 169 15.37 6.19 4.97
C LEU A 169 15.85 4.78 4.64
N HIS A 170 15.25 4.13 3.64
CA HIS A 170 15.70 2.85 3.12
C HIS A 170 17.19 2.91 2.71
N ASN A 171 17.58 3.91 1.92
CA ASN A 171 18.96 4.07 1.48
C ASN A 171 19.90 4.40 2.64
N VAL A 172 19.48 5.22 3.61
CA VAL A 172 20.27 5.51 4.82
C VAL A 172 20.54 4.24 5.60
N TYR A 173 19.49 3.48 5.96
CA TYR A 173 19.66 2.27 6.76
C TYR A 173 20.48 1.22 6.01
N THR A 174 20.32 1.11 4.70
CA THR A 174 21.12 0.19 3.88
C THR A 174 22.58 0.64 3.79
N ALA A 175 22.84 1.94 3.61
CA ALA A 175 24.20 2.49 3.60
C ALA A 175 24.91 2.32 4.95
N LEU A 176 24.19 2.49 6.07
CA LEU A 176 24.71 2.22 7.41
C LEU A 176 25.02 0.74 7.60
N TYR A 177 24.09 -0.14 7.21
CA TYR A 177 24.25 -1.59 7.28
C TYR A 177 25.45 -2.11 6.45
N LEU A 178 25.72 -1.46 5.31
CA LEU A 178 26.84 -1.79 4.43
C LEU A 178 28.14 -1.04 4.75
N ASN A 179 28.17 -0.26 5.83
CA ASN A 179 29.30 0.60 6.21
C ASN A 179 29.75 1.56 5.09
N VAL A 180 28.80 2.02 4.28
CA VAL A 180 29.01 3.06 3.27
C VAL A 180 29.07 4.43 3.91
N THR A 181 28.38 4.63 5.04
CA THR A 181 28.41 5.86 5.84
C THR A 181 28.30 5.55 7.33
N ASN A 182 28.28 6.58 8.18
CA ASN A 182 28.18 6.45 9.63
C ASN A 182 27.01 7.24 10.24
N PRO A 183 26.41 6.76 11.34
CA PRO A 183 25.37 7.49 12.05
C PRO A 183 25.98 8.54 12.97
N ARG A 184 25.13 9.39 13.55
CA ARG A 184 25.51 10.26 14.67
C ARG A 184 25.81 9.38 15.89
N ASN A 185 26.94 9.61 16.54
CA ASN A 185 27.27 8.96 17.81
C ASN A 185 27.31 9.99 18.93
N GLN A 186 26.32 9.94 19.82
CA GLN A 186 26.20 10.89 20.94
C GLN A 186 27.30 10.70 21.98
N THR A 187 27.77 9.47 22.19
CA THR A 187 28.80 9.12 23.19
C THR A 187 30.18 9.64 22.79
N THR A 188 30.55 9.53 21.51
CA THR A 188 31.86 9.96 21.01
C THR A 188 31.83 11.37 20.39
N GLY A 189 30.64 11.98 20.26
CA GLY A 189 30.45 13.26 19.58
C GLY A 189 30.62 13.19 18.06
N ALA A 190 30.70 11.99 17.46
CA ALA A 190 30.85 11.86 16.02
C ALA A 190 29.58 12.35 15.30
N LEU A 191 29.78 13.26 14.35
CA LEU A 191 28.72 13.74 13.45
C LEU A 191 28.30 12.60 12.49
N PRO A 192 27.04 12.59 12.00
CA PRO A 192 26.64 11.70 10.91
C PRO A 192 27.37 12.09 9.61
N TRP A 193 27.39 11.19 8.62
CA TRP A 193 27.88 11.48 7.26
C TRP A 193 29.37 11.87 7.16
N ARG A 194 30.23 11.41 8.07
CA ARG A 194 31.68 11.74 8.03
C ARG A 194 32.37 11.14 6.80
N TYR A 195 31.81 10.09 6.24
CA TYR A 195 32.22 9.52 4.97
C TYR A 195 31.00 9.01 4.19
N LEU A 196 31.18 8.91 2.88
CA LEU A 196 30.24 8.28 1.95
C LEU A 196 31.07 7.47 0.96
N ASN A 197 31.33 6.22 1.33
CA ASN A 197 32.22 5.31 0.61
C ASN A 197 31.40 4.50 -0.41
N SER A 198 30.89 5.18 -1.43
CA SER A 198 30.27 4.55 -2.59
C SER A 198 30.69 5.22 -3.88
N VAL A 199 30.65 4.48 -4.98
CA VAL A 199 30.80 5.02 -6.34
C VAL A 199 29.69 4.48 -7.23
N MET A 200 29.38 5.22 -8.29
CA MET A 200 28.36 4.81 -9.25
C MET A 200 28.65 3.40 -9.79
N ASN A 201 27.62 2.54 -9.78
CA ASN A 201 27.64 1.12 -10.13
C ASN A 201 28.47 0.23 -9.20
N GLN A 202 28.81 0.69 -7.99
CA GLN A 202 29.43 -0.19 -6.99
C GLN A 202 28.47 -1.28 -6.57
N THR A 203 28.98 -2.51 -6.48
CA THR A 203 28.21 -3.69 -6.07
C THR A 203 28.56 -4.10 -4.64
N PHE A 204 27.56 -4.63 -3.93
CA PHE A 204 27.69 -5.15 -2.58
C PHE A 204 27.21 -6.61 -2.58
N LEU A 205 28.09 -7.53 -2.17
CA LEU A 205 27.79 -8.96 -2.16
C LEU A 205 26.88 -9.29 -0.98
N ARG A 206 25.87 -10.12 -1.26
CA ARG A 206 25.23 -10.92 -0.23
C ARG A 206 26.24 -11.98 0.21
N GLY A 207 26.60 -11.96 1.49
CA GLY A 207 27.66 -12.76 2.09
C GLY A 207 27.41 -14.27 1.98
N GLU A 208 28.53 -14.99 2.03
CA GLU A 208 28.66 -16.40 1.62
C GLU A 208 27.93 -17.42 2.52
N SER A 209 27.35 -17.02 3.65
CA SER A 209 26.65 -17.94 4.56
C SER A 209 25.19 -18.16 4.15
N SER A 210 24.97 -18.68 2.95
CA SER A 210 24.11 -19.86 2.77
C SER A 210 23.91 -20.15 1.29
N TRP A 211 24.24 -21.39 0.95
CA TRP A 211 24.06 -22.09 -0.31
C TRP A 211 22.60 -22.27 -0.74
N ARG A 212 21.78 -21.23 -0.65
CA ARG A 212 20.46 -21.24 -1.27
C ARG A 212 20.58 -20.50 -2.57
N SER A 213 20.83 -21.27 -3.62
CA SER A 213 20.21 -21.03 -4.92
C SER A 213 18.85 -20.39 -4.66
N THR A 214 18.75 -19.08 -4.87
CA THR A 214 17.47 -18.42 -4.68
C THR A 214 16.65 -18.78 -5.90
N SER A 215 15.38 -19.11 -5.69
CA SER A 215 14.58 -19.59 -6.80
C SER A 215 14.45 -18.45 -7.81
N VAL A 216 14.49 -18.77 -9.11
CA VAL A 216 14.08 -17.78 -10.13
C VAL A 216 12.68 -17.24 -9.80
N ALA A 217 11.81 -18.05 -9.19
CA ALA A 217 10.47 -17.64 -8.73
C ALA A 217 10.45 -16.51 -7.68
N ASP A 218 11.56 -16.29 -6.96
CA ASP A 218 11.65 -15.18 -5.98
C ASP A 218 11.98 -13.83 -6.67
N PHE A 219 12.45 -13.91 -7.93
CA PHE A 219 13.00 -12.81 -8.73
C PHE A 219 12.39 -12.73 -10.14
N ASP A 220 11.34 -13.48 -10.48
CA ASP A 220 10.69 -13.44 -11.80
C ASP A 220 9.42 -12.60 -11.83
N SER A 221 9.08 -12.00 -10.69
CA SER A 221 7.83 -11.28 -10.47
C SER A 221 8.06 -9.90 -9.87
N LEU A 222 7.06 -9.03 -10.08
CA LEU A 222 6.92 -7.81 -9.31
C LEU A 222 6.45 -8.17 -7.90
N VAL A 223 7.15 -7.63 -6.89
CA VAL A 223 6.84 -7.90 -5.49
C VAL A 223 6.69 -6.57 -4.75
N ILE A 224 5.62 -6.42 -3.98
CA ILE A 224 5.42 -5.31 -3.07
C ILE A 224 5.34 -5.89 -1.65
N THR A 225 6.10 -5.31 -0.73
CA THR A 225 6.14 -5.74 0.67
C THR A 225 6.18 -4.54 1.60
N THR A 226 5.54 -4.64 2.75
CA THR A 226 5.66 -3.63 3.82
C THR A 226 7.01 -3.71 4.54
N LYS A 227 7.78 -4.78 4.31
CA LYS A 227 9.11 -4.99 4.89
C LYS A 227 10.20 -4.45 3.98
N PHE A 228 10.67 -3.25 4.25
CA PHE A 228 11.72 -2.59 3.47
C PHE A 228 13.07 -3.32 3.44
N SER A 229 13.29 -4.32 4.30
CA SER A 229 14.50 -5.13 4.33
C SER A 229 14.32 -6.54 3.77
N ASP A 230 13.17 -6.89 3.18
CA ASP A 230 12.84 -8.26 2.79
C ASP A 230 13.89 -8.91 1.88
N TYR A 231 14.41 -8.14 0.92
CA TYR A 231 15.44 -8.59 -0.01
C TYR A 231 16.80 -8.85 0.65
N LEU A 232 17.02 -8.30 1.86
CA LEU A 232 18.22 -8.55 2.65
C LEU A 232 18.19 -9.95 3.32
N GLY A 233 17.04 -10.62 3.37
CA GLY A 233 16.89 -11.94 3.99
C GLY A 233 17.14 -11.93 5.50
N SER A 234 17.72 -13.00 6.05
CA SER A 234 18.34 -12.95 7.38
C SER A 234 19.52 -11.99 7.27
N MET A 235 19.45 -10.81 7.88
CA MET A 235 20.49 -9.76 7.85
C MET A 235 21.87 -10.17 8.41
N GLU A 236 22.15 -11.46 8.47
CA GLU A 236 23.43 -12.10 8.71
C GLU A 236 24.17 -12.23 7.38
N GLY A 237 25.17 -11.36 7.18
CA GLY A 237 26.13 -11.52 6.10
C GLY A 237 25.74 -10.80 4.81
N TYR A 238 25.79 -9.47 4.79
CA TYR A 238 26.34 -8.80 3.61
C TYR A 238 27.78 -8.47 3.90
N THR A 239 28.63 -8.65 2.89
CA THR A 239 30.06 -8.43 3.01
C THR A 239 30.48 -7.54 1.85
N ASN A 240 31.59 -6.81 2.02
CA ASN A 240 32.10 -6.02 0.90
C ASN A 240 32.42 -6.99 -0.25
N ALA A 241 31.98 -6.66 -1.47
CA ALA A 241 32.25 -7.50 -2.64
C ALA A 241 33.74 -7.79 -2.85
N SER A 242 34.57 -6.83 -2.45
CA SER A 242 36.04 -6.94 -2.51
C SER A 242 36.65 -7.63 -1.28
N ASN A 243 35.91 -7.82 -0.19
CA ASN A 243 36.43 -8.45 1.04
C ASN A 243 35.32 -9.19 1.82
N PRO A 244 35.05 -10.46 1.45
CA PRO A 244 33.96 -11.27 2.01
C PRO A 244 34.09 -11.59 3.52
N GLY A 245 35.24 -11.34 4.15
CA GLY A 245 35.47 -11.64 5.56
C GLY A 245 35.11 -10.52 6.55
N VAL A 246 34.66 -9.36 6.08
CA VAL A 246 34.37 -8.19 6.92
C VAL A 246 32.87 -8.06 7.14
N ASN A 247 32.42 -8.17 8.39
CA ASN A 247 31.07 -7.80 8.77
C ASN A 247 30.85 -6.30 8.51
N THR A 248 29.98 -5.98 7.55
CA THR A 248 29.68 -4.58 7.20
C THR A 248 28.76 -3.92 8.20
N ASN A 249 27.99 -4.69 8.99
CA ASN A 249 27.02 -4.14 9.93
C ASN A 249 27.66 -3.80 11.29
N ILE A 250 28.62 -2.87 11.28
CA ILE A 250 29.34 -2.43 12.48
C ILE A 250 28.51 -1.52 13.39
N PHE A 251 27.36 -1.04 12.91
CA PHE A 251 26.44 -0.16 13.64
C PHE A 251 25.22 -0.89 14.21
N GLY A 252 25.12 -2.21 14.02
CA GLY A 252 24.03 -3.02 14.58
C GLY A 252 22.66 -2.73 13.97
N ILE A 253 22.61 -2.29 12.70
CA ILE A 253 21.36 -2.08 11.96
C ILE A 253 20.64 -3.42 11.80
N ASN A 254 19.38 -3.50 12.23
CA ASN A 254 18.59 -4.72 12.22
C ASN A 254 17.22 -4.48 11.54
N GLN A 255 16.34 -5.49 11.55
CA GLN A 255 15.02 -5.40 10.91
C GLN A 255 14.11 -4.34 11.55
N GLU A 256 14.26 -4.07 12.85
CA GLU A 256 13.48 -3.05 13.57
C GLU A 256 13.81 -1.63 13.08
N ASN A 257 15.04 -1.36 12.67
CA ASN A 257 15.35 -0.05 12.06
C ASN A 257 14.54 0.19 10.77
N TYR A 258 14.27 -0.87 9.99
CA TYR A 258 13.49 -0.74 8.75
C TYR A 258 11.99 -0.63 9.01
N THR A 259 11.48 -1.02 10.19
CA THR A 259 10.05 -0.86 10.49
C THR A 259 9.67 0.61 10.68
N GLU A 260 10.60 1.44 11.16
CA GLU A 260 10.39 2.89 11.30
C GLU A 260 10.12 3.60 9.97
N ILE A 261 10.59 3.03 8.85
CA ILE A 261 10.37 3.60 7.51
C ILE A 261 8.86 3.72 7.24
N HIS A 262 8.09 2.70 7.65
CA HIS A 262 6.64 2.73 7.49
C HIS A 262 6.04 3.89 8.27
N ASP A 263 6.41 4.06 9.56
CA ASP A 263 5.87 5.13 10.43
C ASP A 263 6.16 6.54 9.90
N TRP A 264 7.37 6.79 9.39
CA TRP A 264 7.70 8.10 8.82
C TRP A 264 6.94 8.38 7.52
N CYS A 265 6.74 7.35 6.71
CA CYS A 265 6.04 7.48 5.44
C CYS A 265 4.52 7.59 5.61
N SER A 266 3.93 6.80 6.52
CA SER A 266 2.49 6.68 6.68
C SER A 266 1.91 7.85 7.46
N ASN A 267 2.20 7.94 8.75
CA ASN A 267 2.07 9.10 9.63
C ASN A 267 2.86 8.78 10.89
N PRO A 268 3.60 9.73 11.47
CA PRO A 268 4.24 9.52 12.76
C PRO A 268 3.23 9.00 13.79
N SER A 269 3.52 7.85 14.41
CA SER A 269 2.62 7.16 15.36
C SER A 269 2.14 8.02 16.53
N ARG A 270 2.83 9.14 16.81
CA ARG A 270 2.44 10.14 17.83
C ARG A 270 1.29 11.06 17.41
N PHE A 271 0.88 11.04 16.14
CA PHE A 271 -0.16 11.94 15.63
C PHE A 271 -1.55 11.51 16.14
N PRO A 272 -2.47 12.47 16.35
CA PRO A 272 -3.79 12.18 16.89
C PRO A 272 -4.64 11.40 15.89
N ALA A 273 -5.44 10.44 16.37
CA ALA A 273 -6.43 9.72 15.57
C ALA A 273 -7.67 10.60 15.33
N ASN A 274 -7.61 11.50 14.36
CA ASN A 274 -8.71 12.38 13.97
C ASN A 274 -8.62 12.74 12.47
N ILE A 275 -9.54 13.59 12.00
CA ILE A 275 -9.68 13.99 10.59
C ILE A 275 -8.43 14.66 9.98
N THR A 276 -7.51 15.18 10.80
CA THR A 276 -6.30 15.86 10.32
C THR A 276 -5.24 14.90 9.76
N ASN A 277 -5.48 13.59 9.84
CA ASN A 277 -4.61 12.55 9.31
C ASN A 277 -5.37 11.66 8.31
N ILE A 278 -4.62 11.01 7.42
CA ILE A 278 -5.16 10.08 6.41
C ILE A 278 -4.53 8.70 6.56
N LEU A 279 -5.21 7.66 6.11
CA LEU A 279 -4.60 6.33 6.00
C LEU A 279 -3.62 6.31 4.82
N VAL A 280 -2.34 6.07 5.12
CA VAL A 280 -1.30 5.82 4.10
C VAL A 280 -0.59 4.50 4.43
N GLY A 281 -0.53 3.60 3.46
CA GLY A 281 0.33 2.42 3.51
C GLY A 281 1.61 2.67 2.73
N CYS A 282 2.75 2.28 3.29
CA CYS A 282 4.04 2.36 2.61
C CYS A 282 4.73 1.01 2.53
N GLY A 283 5.43 0.78 1.42
CA GLY A 283 6.15 -0.47 1.16
C GLY A 283 7.26 -0.32 0.14
N LEU A 284 8.10 -1.34 0.08
CA LEU A 284 9.13 -1.48 -0.94
C LEU A 284 8.60 -2.35 -2.08
N MET A 285 8.74 -1.86 -3.31
CA MET A 285 8.46 -2.60 -4.53
C MET A 285 9.77 -3.03 -5.19
N ARG A 286 9.90 -4.33 -5.48
CA ARG A 286 10.85 -4.86 -6.46
C ARG A 286 10.16 -4.85 -7.81
N GLY A 287 10.72 -4.09 -8.74
CA GLY A 287 10.18 -3.96 -10.10
C GLY A 287 10.28 -5.25 -10.91
N VAL A 288 9.64 -5.28 -12.07
CA VAL A 288 9.74 -6.40 -13.00
C VAL A 288 11.20 -6.56 -13.45
N PRO A 289 11.72 -7.80 -13.53
CA PRO A 289 13.07 -8.06 -14.01
C PRO A 289 13.32 -7.56 -15.43
N HIS A 290 14.45 -6.90 -15.61
CA HIS A 290 14.91 -6.44 -16.91
C HIS A 290 16.23 -7.09 -17.28
N ARG A 291 16.25 -7.76 -18.44
CA ARG A 291 17.46 -8.35 -19.02
C ARG A 291 18.49 -7.26 -19.33
N GLN A 292 19.74 -7.50 -18.97
CA GLN A 292 20.87 -6.57 -19.11
C GLN A 292 21.82 -6.94 -20.25
N ASP A 293 21.78 -8.19 -20.70
CA ASP A 293 22.56 -8.72 -21.81
C ASP A 293 21.70 -8.90 -23.08
N PRO A 294 22.32 -9.04 -24.27
CA PRO A 294 21.57 -9.32 -25.50
C PRO A 294 20.74 -10.60 -25.41
N GLY A 295 19.51 -10.57 -25.92
CA GLY A 295 18.63 -11.73 -26.06
C GLY A 295 17.17 -11.40 -25.79
N THR A 296 16.34 -12.42 -25.63
CA THR A 296 14.89 -12.24 -25.43
C THR A 296 14.60 -11.69 -24.02
N PRO A 297 13.80 -10.61 -23.86
CA PRO A 297 13.54 -9.99 -22.56
C PRO A 297 12.54 -10.75 -21.68
N PHE A 298 11.95 -11.83 -22.19
CA PHE A 298 10.93 -12.64 -21.52
C PHE A 298 11.40 -14.06 -21.17
N VAL A 299 12.66 -14.40 -21.48
CA VAL A 299 13.18 -15.76 -21.32
C VAL A 299 14.42 -15.73 -20.44
N PHE A 300 14.30 -16.35 -19.26
CA PHE A 300 15.41 -16.57 -18.33
C PHE A 300 16.30 -17.71 -18.85
N GLU A 301 17.25 -17.36 -19.73
CA GLU A 301 18.23 -18.29 -20.28
C GLU A 301 19.38 -18.54 -19.29
N THR A 302 19.97 -19.73 -19.27
CA THR A 302 21.20 -19.97 -18.52
C THR A 302 22.30 -19.01 -18.99
N GLY A 303 22.91 -18.31 -18.05
CA GLY A 303 23.93 -17.28 -18.26
C GLY A 303 23.38 -15.86 -18.47
N SER A 304 22.06 -15.69 -18.60
CA SER A 304 21.45 -14.37 -18.78
C SER A 304 21.55 -13.52 -17.51
N LYS A 305 21.70 -12.21 -17.70
CA LYS A 305 21.90 -11.22 -16.62
C LYS A 305 20.67 -10.34 -16.49
N TRP A 306 20.23 -10.13 -15.26
CA TRP A 306 19.00 -9.43 -14.97
C TRP A 306 19.20 -8.38 -13.89
N SER A 307 18.34 -7.36 -13.91
CA SER A 307 18.31 -6.29 -12.93
C SER A 307 16.87 -6.00 -12.52
N GLN A 308 16.63 -5.82 -11.23
CA GLN A 308 15.37 -5.35 -10.68
C GLN A 308 15.61 -4.03 -9.94
N LYS A 309 14.85 -3.01 -10.31
CA LYS A 309 14.83 -1.74 -9.60
C LYS A 309 14.06 -1.85 -8.29
N LEU A 310 14.53 -1.13 -7.27
CA LEU A 310 13.86 -1.00 -5.99
C LEU A 310 13.18 0.36 -5.88
N PHE A 311 11.89 0.37 -5.58
CA PHE A 311 11.11 1.59 -5.39
C PHE A 311 10.50 1.60 -3.99
N ALA A 312 10.45 2.76 -3.35
CA ALA A 312 9.60 2.95 -2.19
C ALA A 312 8.27 3.53 -2.66
N CYS A 313 7.16 2.96 -2.24
CA CYS A 313 5.82 3.39 -2.63
C CYS A 313 5.02 3.83 -1.40
N ALA A 314 4.25 4.91 -1.57
CA ALA A 314 3.22 5.36 -0.64
C ALA A 314 1.86 5.27 -1.34
N SER A 315 0.89 4.71 -0.64
CA SER A 315 -0.46 4.45 -1.15
C SER A 315 -1.50 4.95 -0.15
N ALA A 316 -2.46 5.72 -0.61
CA ALA A 316 -3.64 6.11 0.16
C ALA A 316 -4.90 5.60 -0.54
N VAL A 317 -6.03 5.72 0.13
CA VAL A 317 -7.34 5.41 -0.44
C VAL A 317 -8.20 6.66 -0.44
N LYS A 318 -8.83 6.93 -1.58
CA LYS A 318 -9.82 7.99 -1.72
C LYS A 318 -11.21 7.40 -1.70
N ALA A 319 -12.06 7.92 -0.82
CA ALA A 319 -13.49 7.68 -0.85
C ALA A 319 -14.15 8.77 -1.72
N THR A 320 -14.94 8.36 -2.71
CA THR A 320 -15.63 9.29 -3.62
C THR A 320 -16.98 8.74 -4.04
N ILE A 321 -17.94 9.62 -4.36
CA ILE A 321 -19.21 9.21 -4.95
C ILE A 321 -19.09 9.30 -6.47
N LYS A 322 -19.49 8.24 -7.16
CA LYS A 322 -19.54 8.19 -8.63
C LYS A 322 -20.93 7.81 -9.10
N THR A 323 -21.34 8.37 -10.23
CA THR A 323 -22.55 7.96 -10.92
C THR A 323 -22.20 6.83 -11.89
N VAL A 324 -22.87 5.69 -11.73
CA VAL A 324 -22.68 4.47 -12.52
C VAL A 324 -23.92 4.22 -13.37
N SER A 325 -23.71 4.13 -14.68
CA SER A 325 -24.75 3.74 -15.63
C SER A 325 -24.80 2.23 -15.76
N LEU A 326 -25.97 1.65 -15.55
CA LEU A 326 -26.21 0.21 -15.53
C LEU A 326 -27.23 -0.17 -16.60
N THR A 327 -27.04 -1.32 -17.22
CA THR A 327 -28.01 -1.93 -18.13
C THR A 327 -28.29 -3.36 -17.72
N TYR A 328 -29.55 -3.78 -17.85
CA TYR A 328 -29.98 -5.14 -17.54
C TYR A 328 -30.91 -5.65 -18.64
N ASN A 329 -30.67 -6.86 -19.15
CA ASN A 329 -31.54 -7.50 -20.14
C ASN A 329 -32.20 -8.77 -19.57
N ARG A 330 -33.53 -8.79 -19.55
CA ARG A 330 -34.32 -9.78 -18.79
C ARG A 330 -34.49 -11.14 -19.49
N THR A 331 -33.78 -11.44 -20.57
CA THR A 331 -34.03 -12.68 -21.34
C THR A 331 -33.82 -13.96 -20.53
N ASP A 332 -33.00 -13.91 -19.47
CA ASP A 332 -32.52 -15.13 -18.79
C ASP A 332 -32.78 -15.15 -17.27
N GLY A 333 -33.58 -14.21 -16.73
CA GLY A 333 -34.07 -14.24 -15.34
C GLY A 333 -33.03 -14.09 -14.21
N TRP A 334 -31.73 -14.02 -14.51
CA TRP A 334 -30.64 -13.85 -13.55
C TRP A 334 -29.86 -12.54 -13.74
N PHE A 335 -29.20 -12.06 -12.68
CA PHE A 335 -28.28 -10.90 -12.68
C PHE A 335 -27.10 -10.99 -13.67
N GLN A 336 -26.97 -12.08 -14.42
CA GLN A 336 -25.86 -12.35 -15.35
C GLN A 336 -25.78 -11.36 -16.52
N THR A 337 -26.90 -10.71 -16.87
CA THR A 337 -26.97 -9.71 -17.95
C THR A 337 -26.83 -8.28 -17.45
N LEU A 338 -26.57 -8.08 -16.14
CA LEU A 338 -26.29 -6.76 -15.59
C LEU A 338 -24.89 -6.34 -16.02
N ALA A 339 -24.80 -5.20 -16.69
CA ALA A 339 -23.54 -4.64 -17.14
C ALA A 339 -23.43 -3.16 -16.77
N VAL A 340 -22.22 -2.73 -16.48
CA VAL A 340 -21.87 -1.32 -16.35
C VAL A 340 -21.56 -0.78 -17.73
N THR A 341 -22.22 0.30 -18.12
CA THR A 341 -21.96 0.98 -19.39
C THR A 341 -21.08 2.20 -19.23
N ASP A 342 -21.10 2.83 -18.05
CA ASP A 342 -20.29 4.01 -17.77
C ASP A 342 -20.09 4.26 -16.26
N ILE A 343 -18.97 4.89 -15.91
CA ILE A 343 -18.63 5.33 -14.54
C ILE A 343 -18.02 6.73 -14.61
N GLN A 344 -18.68 7.70 -13.98
CA GLN A 344 -18.26 9.10 -13.95
C GLN A 344 -18.25 9.66 -12.52
N ASP A 345 -17.35 10.62 -12.27
CA ASP A 345 -17.35 11.37 -11.01
C ASP A 345 -18.66 12.15 -10.85
N LYS A 346 -19.27 12.04 -9.66
CA LYS A 346 -20.54 12.72 -9.38
C LYS A 346 -20.39 14.23 -9.56
N GLN A 347 -21.22 14.80 -10.42
CA GLN A 347 -21.31 16.24 -10.59
C GLN A 347 -22.34 16.81 -9.61
N TYR A 348 -21.90 17.75 -8.79
CA TYR A 348 -22.71 18.48 -7.83
C TYR A 348 -23.07 19.85 -8.40
N THR A 349 -24.29 20.32 -8.15
CA THR A 349 -24.74 21.63 -8.67
C THR A 349 -23.99 22.79 -8.02
N ASP A 350 -23.62 22.62 -6.76
CA ASP A 350 -22.94 23.59 -5.91
C ASP A 350 -22.32 22.90 -4.68
N GLU A 351 -21.45 23.59 -3.96
CA GLU A 351 -20.78 23.05 -2.77
C GLU A 351 -21.75 22.61 -1.66
N ARG A 352 -22.95 23.20 -1.56
CA ARG A 352 -23.93 22.80 -0.52
C ARG A 352 -24.64 21.50 -0.88
N SER A 353 -24.65 21.13 -2.16
CA SER A 353 -25.16 19.84 -2.63
C SER A 353 -24.13 18.70 -2.47
N MET A 354 -22.87 19.02 -2.13
CA MET A 354 -21.87 18.02 -1.82
C MET A 354 -22.21 17.29 -0.52
N PRO A 355 -21.95 15.99 -0.43
CA PRO A 355 -22.19 15.21 0.77
C PRO A 355 -21.23 15.65 1.89
N LEU A 356 -21.71 15.61 3.13
CA LEU A 356 -20.88 15.85 4.29
C LEU A 356 -20.16 14.55 4.69
N TRP A 357 -18.84 14.64 4.83
CA TRP A 357 -17.97 13.57 5.30
C TRP A 357 -17.61 13.82 6.75
N GLY A 358 -17.85 12.81 7.60
CA GLY A 358 -17.44 12.82 9.00
C GLY A 358 -16.33 11.82 9.26
N VAL A 359 -15.45 12.14 10.21
CA VAL A 359 -14.49 11.23 10.82
C VAL A 359 -14.67 11.31 12.34
N GLU A 360 -14.50 10.20 13.03
CA GLU A 360 -14.55 10.08 14.50
C GLU A 360 -13.57 11.04 15.17
N GLU A 361 -14.09 11.83 16.10
CA GLU A 361 -13.32 12.78 16.88
C GLU A 361 -12.94 12.14 18.22
N THR A 362 -11.66 11.85 18.39
CA THR A 362 -11.16 11.17 19.59
C THR A 362 -10.77 12.12 20.71
N GLY A 363 -10.99 13.43 20.54
CA GLY A 363 -10.59 14.48 21.47
C GLY A 363 -9.07 14.55 21.65
N ASN A 364 -8.31 14.13 20.64
CA ASN A 364 -6.85 13.92 20.68
C ASN A 364 -6.37 12.99 21.81
N ARG A 365 -7.25 12.14 22.36
CA ARG A 365 -6.90 11.20 23.44
C ARG A 365 -6.19 9.96 22.92
N TYR A 366 -6.49 9.58 21.68
CA TYR A 366 -5.92 8.41 21.02
C TYR A 366 -5.02 8.85 19.87
N ARG A 367 -3.99 8.06 19.63
CA ARG A 367 -3.10 8.24 18.49
C ARG A 367 -3.52 7.35 17.33
N VAL A 368 -3.04 7.66 16.14
CA VAL A 368 -3.23 6.82 14.93
C VAL A 368 -2.73 5.38 15.12
N SER A 369 -1.79 5.14 16.06
CA SER A 369 -1.35 3.80 16.44
C SER A 369 -2.32 3.03 17.34
N ASP A 370 -3.22 3.75 18.01
CA ASP A 370 -4.05 3.20 19.09
C ASP A 370 -5.46 2.86 18.59
N LEU A 371 -5.96 3.62 17.62
CA LEU A 371 -7.33 3.52 17.11
C LEU A 371 -7.40 3.91 15.64
N ASN A 372 -8.22 3.17 14.87
CA ASN A 372 -8.65 3.57 13.53
C ASN A 372 -10.00 4.29 13.62
N PRO A 373 -10.07 5.61 13.39
CA PRO A 373 -11.32 6.37 13.42
C PRO A 373 -12.35 5.82 12.44
N ILE A 374 -13.61 5.78 12.87
CA ILE A 374 -14.73 5.56 11.97
C ILE A 374 -14.95 6.78 11.09
N TRP A 375 -15.32 6.59 9.84
CA TRP A 375 -15.60 7.67 8.89
C TRP A 375 -16.82 7.33 8.06
N GLY A 376 -17.50 8.32 7.49
CA GLY A 376 -18.65 8.04 6.63
C GLY A 376 -19.41 9.29 6.22
N LEU A 377 -20.50 9.07 5.49
CA LEU A 377 -21.41 10.13 5.11
C LEU A 377 -22.33 10.47 6.28
N VAL A 378 -22.37 11.75 6.63
CA VAL A 378 -23.16 12.27 7.75
C VAL A 378 -24.24 13.24 7.26
N SER A 379 -25.37 13.25 7.94
CA SER A 379 -26.40 14.26 7.70
C SER A 379 -26.00 15.61 8.31
N PRO A 380 -26.54 16.74 7.82
CA PRO A 380 -26.23 18.08 8.37
C PRO A 380 -26.48 18.23 9.87
N ALA A 381 -27.33 17.39 10.47
CA ALA A 381 -27.59 17.38 11.91
C ALA A 381 -26.34 17.04 12.77
N TYR A 382 -25.36 16.36 12.17
CA TYR A 382 -24.13 15.94 12.86
C TYR A 382 -22.91 16.81 12.51
N GLN A 383 -23.07 17.87 11.71
CA GLN A 383 -21.95 18.70 11.26
C GLN A 383 -21.18 19.38 12.41
N GLU A 384 -21.86 19.73 13.50
CA GLU A 384 -21.28 20.38 14.69
C GLU A 384 -21.31 19.49 15.95
N SER A 385 -21.81 18.26 15.82
CA SER A 385 -21.97 17.33 16.93
C SER A 385 -20.77 16.41 17.00
N ALA A 386 -19.78 16.77 17.83
CA ALA A 386 -18.70 15.85 18.18
C ALA A 386 -19.28 14.72 19.05
N ASN A 387 -19.19 13.47 18.56
CA ASN A 387 -19.41 12.29 19.39
C ASN A 387 -18.15 11.94 20.16
#